data_AF-A0A2S9YGU3-F1
#
_entry.id   AF-A0A2S9YGU3-F1
#
_cell.length_a   1.000
_cell.length_b   1.000
_cell.length_c   1.000
_cell.angle_alpha   90.00
_cell.angle_beta   90.00
_cell.angle_gamma   90.00
#
_symmetry.space_group_name_H-M   'P 1'
#
loop_
_entity.id
_entity.type
_entity.pdbx_description
1 polymer ?
#
loop_
_entity_poly.entity_id
_entity_poly.type
_entity_poly.pdbx_seq_one_letter_code
_entity_poly.pdbx_strand_id
1 'polypeptide(L)'
;MPVDPAPTPEDPAPAETHVAEQRQPPTGRGPRRGRAYTPWNPPLAGFGSDPIPLSPEAFAQVLPQLEATTDRDEVTTLLLDFLGAGFSRVILFVHSHNELRGLDARGQDLLVEAVRQVRIPSTGQSMFSAVLERGAPSFGPAQSTNTIDQAFSQALGGIKGNVLLLPITLGSKIPLLLWAHGTNHPVDPGSINELSAAVSTAILRIIAASRRQS
;
A
#
# COMPACT_ATOMS: atom_id res chain seq x y z
N MET A 1 43.83 -16.91 -34.28
CA MET A 1 43.06 -15.72 -33.87
C MET A 1 42.94 -14.82 -35.08
N PRO A 2 41.82 -14.82 -35.81
CA PRO A 2 41.56 -13.80 -36.83
C PRO A 2 41.08 -12.52 -36.14
N VAL A 3 41.66 -11.38 -36.52
CA VAL A 3 41.21 -10.05 -36.10
C VAL A 3 40.63 -9.35 -37.33
N ASP A 4 39.31 -9.12 -37.28
CA ASP A 4 38.61 -8.17 -38.14
C ASP A 4 39.07 -6.75 -37.82
N PRO A 5 39.18 -5.91 -38.86
CA PRO A 5 38.81 -4.50 -38.69
C PRO A 5 37.81 -4.04 -39.77
N ALA A 6 36.73 -3.43 -39.30
CA ALA A 6 35.85 -2.53 -40.05
C ALA A 6 35.95 -1.12 -39.42
N PRO A 7 35.31 -0.08 -39.97
CA PRO A 7 35.48 0.51 -41.30
C PRO A 7 35.86 2.02 -41.20
N THR A 8 36.31 2.63 -42.30
CA THR A 8 36.56 4.09 -42.40
C THR A 8 35.48 4.73 -43.29
N PRO A 9 34.93 5.91 -42.94
CA PRO A 9 33.86 6.56 -43.69
C PRO A 9 34.42 7.44 -44.82
N GLU A 10 33.83 7.32 -46.01
CA GLU A 10 34.04 8.23 -47.12
C GLU A 10 32.68 8.72 -47.61
N ASP A 11 32.47 10.03 -47.50
CA ASP A 11 31.38 10.77 -48.11
C ASP A 11 32.03 11.66 -49.18
N PRO A 12 31.48 11.69 -50.40
CA PRO A 12 31.04 13.00 -50.89
C PRO A 12 29.74 12.97 -51.73
N ALA A 13 28.86 13.93 -51.45
CA ALA A 13 27.87 14.49 -52.39
C ALA A 13 28.57 15.36 -53.49
N PRO A 14 27.90 16.04 -54.47
CA PRO A 14 26.46 16.13 -54.80
C PRO A 14 26.12 16.07 -56.34
N ALA A 15 24.85 15.90 -56.71
CA ALA A 15 24.29 16.33 -58.03
C ALA A 15 22.74 16.31 -57.97
N GLU A 16 22.05 17.46 -58.04
CA GLU A 16 21.45 18.11 -59.23
C GLU A 16 19.93 17.87 -59.41
N THR A 17 19.18 18.89 -58.99
CA THR A 17 18.02 19.58 -59.59
C THR A 17 17.35 19.03 -60.86
N HIS A 18 16.02 18.83 -60.83
CA HIS A 18 15.04 18.97 -61.94
C HIS A 18 13.62 19.15 -61.31
N VAL A 19 12.99 20.33 -61.23
CA VAL A 19 12.24 21.15 -62.24
C VAL A 19 10.83 20.62 -62.62
N ALA A 20 9.84 21.50 -62.36
CA ALA A 20 8.52 21.73 -63.00
C ALA A 20 7.43 20.63 -62.92
N GLU A 21 6.26 20.84 -62.31
CA GLU A 21 5.11 21.70 -62.68
C GLU A 21 4.14 21.05 -63.71
N GLN A 22 2.85 20.96 -63.31
CA GLN A 22 1.64 21.30 -64.08
C GLN A 22 0.49 20.26 -64.12
N ARG A 23 -0.73 20.84 -63.93
CA ARG A 23 -2.10 20.42 -64.36
C ARG A 23 -2.83 19.39 -63.49
N GLN A 24 -4.10 19.50 -63.13
CA GLN A 24 -5.21 20.48 -63.16
C GLN A 24 -6.35 19.82 -62.33
N PRO A 25 -7.36 20.56 -61.82
CA PRO A 25 -8.39 20.02 -60.92
C PRO A 25 -9.66 19.57 -61.68
N PRO A 26 -10.33 18.47 -61.28
CA PRO A 26 -11.71 18.24 -61.72
C PRO A 26 -12.70 18.91 -60.77
N THR A 27 -13.43 19.86 -61.34
CA THR A 27 -14.67 20.44 -60.83
C THR A 27 -15.75 19.36 -60.68
N GLY A 28 -16.20 19.15 -59.45
CA GLY A 28 -17.35 18.28 -59.14
C GLY A 28 -18.12 18.83 -57.94
N ARG A 29 -19.07 19.74 -58.20
CA ARG A 29 -19.98 20.32 -57.20
C ARG A 29 -21.19 19.39 -57.03
N GLY A 30 -21.14 18.51 -56.03
CA GLY A 30 -22.32 17.84 -55.46
C GLY A 30 -22.75 18.52 -54.15
N PRO A 31 -24.06 18.52 -53.78
CA PRO A 31 -24.51 19.14 -52.55
C PRO A 31 -24.10 18.27 -51.36
N ARG A 32 -23.08 18.69 -50.59
CA ARG A 32 -22.74 18.05 -49.32
C ARG A 32 -23.79 18.41 -48.28
N ARG A 33 -24.73 17.49 -48.06
CA ARG A 33 -25.54 17.41 -46.85
C ARG A 33 -24.62 17.34 -45.62
N GLY A 34 -25.02 18.10 -44.61
CA GLY A 34 -24.60 18.14 -43.21
C GLY A 34 -23.35 17.35 -42.80
N ARG A 35 -22.32 18.08 -42.38
CA ARG A 35 -21.47 17.61 -41.28
C ARG A 35 -21.81 18.47 -40.08
N ALA A 36 -22.71 17.96 -39.22
CA ALA A 36 -22.77 18.43 -37.85
C ALA A 36 -21.34 18.30 -37.29
N TYR A 37 -20.77 19.41 -36.82
CA TYR A 37 -19.61 19.33 -35.95
C TYR A 37 -20.09 18.57 -34.72
N THR A 38 -19.76 17.29 -34.62
CA THR A 38 -19.75 16.63 -33.32
C THR A 38 -18.61 17.30 -32.58
N PRO A 39 -18.85 18.15 -31.56
CA PRO A 39 -17.75 18.57 -30.72
C PRO A 39 -17.13 17.29 -30.17
N TRP A 40 -15.85 17.09 -30.45
CA TRP A 40 -15.08 16.08 -29.76
C TRP A 40 -15.18 16.41 -28.28
N ASN A 41 -16.05 15.71 -27.57
CA ASN A 41 -16.10 15.72 -26.13
C ASN A 41 -15.15 14.59 -25.73
N PRO A 42 -13.89 14.88 -25.36
CA PRO A 42 -13.07 13.82 -24.77
C PRO A 42 -13.88 13.26 -23.62
N PRO A 43 -13.95 11.93 -23.43
CA PRO A 43 -14.42 11.42 -22.16
C PRO A 43 -13.52 12.09 -21.13
N LEU A 44 -14.10 12.99 -20.33
CA LEU A 44 -13.60 13.25 -19.00
C LEU A 44 -13.77 11.90 -18.30
N ALA A 45 -12.84 10.98 -18.58
CA ALA A 45 -12.50 9.92 -17.67
C ALA A 45 -12.28 10.69 -16.38
N GLY A 46 -13.23 10.56 -15.46
CA GLY A 46 -13.06 11.12 -14.13
C GLY A 46 -11.68 10.66 -13.69
N PHE A 47 -10.80 11.61 -13.44
CA PHE A 47 -9.58 11.34 -12.71
C PHE A 47 -10.03 10.97 -11.29
N GLY A 48 -10.59 9.77 -11.14
CA GLY A 48 -10.60 9.06 -9.88
C GLY A 48 -9.17 8.66 -9.65
N SER A 49 -8.33 9.64 -9.30
CA SER A 49 -7.01 9.38 -8.78
C SER A 49 -7.23 8.77 -7.40
N ASP A 50 -7.29 7.44 -7.35
CA ASP A 50 -7.10 6.72 -6.10
C ASP A 50 -5.82 7.27 -5.45
N PRO A 51 -5.88 7.66 -4.17
CA PRO A 51 -4.73 8.28 -3.54
C PRO A 51 -3.56 7.28 -3.52
N ILE A 52 -2.35 7.79 -3.62
CA ILE A 52 -1.15 6.97 -3.50
C ILE A 52 -1.18 6.28 -2.11
N PRO A 53 -0.94 4.97 -2.01
CA PRO A 53 -0.98 4.29 -0.71
C PRO A 53 -0.04 4.95 0.31
N LEU A 54 -0.51 5.07 1.56
CA LEU A 54 0.21 5.70 2.67
C LEU A 54 0.58 7.18 2.44
N SER A 55 0.01 7.84 1.41
CA SER A 55 0.12 9.29 1.23
C SER A 55 -0.76 10.05 2.23
N PRO A 56 -0.44 11.34 2.52
CA PRO A 56 -1.29 12.19 3.35
C PRO A 56 -2.76 12.21 2.88
N GLU A 57 -2.99 12.19 1.57
CA GLU A 57 -4.33 12.15 0.98
C GLU A 57 -5.05 10.82 1.31
N ALA A 58 -4.34 9.69 1.29
CA ALA A 58 -4.89 8.40 1.69
C ALA A 58 -5.26 8.38 3.18
N PHE A 59 -4.41 8.95 4.04
CA PHE A 59 -4.71 9.11 5.47
C PHE A 59 -5.94 10.01 5.69
N ALA A 60 -6.03 11.14 4.99
CA ALA A 60 -7.18 12.05 5.07
C ALA A 60 -8.51 11.39 4.64
N GLN A 61 -8.46 10.36 3.80
CA GLN A 61 -9.64 9.59 3.40
C GLN A 61 -10.01 8.48 4.40
N VAL A 62 -9.04 7.81 5.00
CA VAL A 62 -9.29 6.65 5.89
C VAL A 62 -9.69 7.07 7.31
N LEU A 63 -9.13 8.16 7.83
CA LEU A 63 -9.37 8.60 9.21
C LEU A 63 -10.87 8.91 9.48
N PRO A 64 -11.59 9.66 8.62
CA PRO A 64 -13.03 9.88 8.81
C PRO A 64 -13.86 8.60 8.70
N GLN A 65 -13.41 7.61 7.93
CA GLN A 65 -14.11 6.33 7.81
C GLN A 65 -14.01 5.53 9.11
N LEU A 66 -12.81 5.44 9.70
CA LEU A 66 -12.62 4.86 11.04
C LEU A 66 -13.50 5.54 12.10
N GLU A 67 -13.66 6.87 11.99
CA GLU A 67 -14.55 7.62 12.86
C GLU A 67 -16.04 7.32 12.62
N ALA A 68 -16.46 7.01 11.40
CA ALA A 68 -17.85 6.66 11.10
C ALA A 68 -18.21 5.21 11.44
N THR A 69 -17.24 4.30 11.43
CA THR A 69 -17.47 2.86 11.63
C THR A 69 -18.04 2.55 13.02
N THR A 70 -19.09 1.72 13.06
CA THR A 70 -19.75 1.29 14.30
C THR A 70 -19.51 -0.16 14.67
N ASP A 71 -18.85 -0.93 13.80
CA ASP A 71 -18.52 -2.33 14.04
C ASP A 71 -17.01 -2.54 14.23
N ARG A 72 -16.65 -3.37 15.22
CA ARG A 72 -15.24 -3.60 15.57
C ARG A 72 -14.50 -4.32 14.44
N ASP A 73 -15.15 -5.30 13.83
CA ASP A 73 -14.52 -6.14 12.82
C ASP A 73 -14.36 -5.34 11.51
N GLU A 74 -15.30 -4.45 11.21
CA GLU A 74 -15.19 -3.46 10.14
C GLU A 74 -14.00 -2.49 10.35
N VAL A 75 -13.76 -1.99 11.57
CA VAL A 75 -12.57 -1.17 11.87
C VAL A 75 -11.28 -1.95 11.55
N THR A 76 -11.20 -3.21 11.97
CA THR A 76 -10.00 -4.04 11.71
C THR A 76 -9.84 -4.37 10.23
N THR A 77 -10.94 -4.60 9.51
CA THR A 77 -10.94 -4.86 8.07
C THR A 77 -10.44 -3.64 7.31
N LEU A 78 -10.98 -2.47 7.62
CA LEU A 78 -10.59 -1.22 6.99
C LEU A 78 -9.12 -0.86 7.26
N LEU A 79 -8.63 -1.08 8.48
CA LEU A 79 -7.21 -0.92 8.79
C LEU A 79 -6.31 -1.87 7.98
N LEU A 80 -6.70 -3.14 7.89
CA LEU A 80 -5.97 -4.16 7.13
C LEU A 80 -5.93 -3.84 5.65
N ASP A 81 -7.05 -3.42 5.08
CA ASP A 81 -7.17 -3.07 3.66
C ASP A 81 -6.36 -1.82 3.33
N PHE A 82 -6.44 -0.79 4.18
CA PHE A 82 -5.66 0.44 4.03
C PHE A 82 -4.14 0.17 4.04
N LEU A 83 -3.66 -0.59 5.03
CA LEU A 83 -2.24 -0.93 5.10
C LEU A 83 -1.84 -1.95 4.03
N GLY A 84 -2.73 -2.86 3.65
CA GLY A 84 -2.52 -3.84 2.60
C GLY A 84 -2.35 -3.23 1.22
N ALA A 85 -2.87 -2.02 0.99
CA ALA A 85 -2.63 -1.26 -0.23
C ALA A 85 -1.19 -0.72 -0.32
N GLY A 86 -0.55 -0.45 0.83
CA GLY A 86 0.79 0.16 0.89
C GLY A 86 1.92 -0.80 1.26
N PHE A 87 1.61 -1.93 1.87
CA PHE A 87 2.58 -2.93 2.32
C PHE A 87 2.31 -4.27 1.63
N SER A 88 3.37 -4.95 1.16
CA SER A 88 3.26 -6.27 0.55
C SER A 88 2.64 -7.33 1.48
N ARG A 89 2.85 -7.19 2.79
CA ARG A 89 2.38 -8.15 3.80
C ARG A 89 1.92 -7.39 5.04
N VAL A 90 0.73 -7.70 5.52
CA VAL A 90 0.12 -7.16 6.74
C VAL A 90 -0.49 -8.30 7.52
N ILE A 91 -0.22 -8.37 8.82
CA ILE A 91 -0.74 -9.39 9.72
C ILE A 91 -1.29 -8.70 10.97
N LEU A 92 -2.51 -9.04 11.34
CA LEU A 92 -3.13 -8.65 12.59
C LEU A 92 -3.02 -9.78 13.60
N PHE A 93 -2.54 -9.45 14.80
CA PHE A 93 -2.43 -10.38 15.93
C PHE A 93 -3.37 -9.98 17.06
N VAL A 94 -3.94 -10.98 17.71
CA VAL A 94 -4.57 -10.84 19.03
C VAL A 94 -3.54 -11.14 20.10
N HIS A 95 -3.38 -10.22 21.04
CA HIS A 95 -2.54 -10.39 22.21
C HIS A 95 -3.38 -10.90 23.38
N SER A 96 -3.08 -12.11 23.85
CA SER A 96 -3.75 -12.70 25.01
C SER A 96 -2.82 -13.72 25.67
N HIS A 97 -2.92 -13.89 26.99
CA HIS A 97 -2.17 -14.92 27.72
C HIS A 97 -0.65 -14.94 27.42
N ASN A 98 -0.03 -13.76 27.33
CA ASN A 98 1.39 -13.61 27.00
C ASN A 98 1.81 -14.18 25.62
N GLU A 99 0.87 -14.24 24.68
CA GLU A 99 1.10 -14.67 23.30
C GLU A 99 0.40 -13.75 22.31
N LEU A 100 1.01 -13.57 21.15
CA LEU A 100 0.39 -13.03 19.95
C LEU A 100 -0.10 -14.19 19.07
N ARG A 101 -1.38 -14.14 18.70
CA ARG A 101 -2.03 -15.14 17.85
C ARG A 101 -2.48 -14.47 16.56
N GLY A 102 -2.13 -15.03 15.42
CA GLY A 102 -2.58 -14.48 14.14
C GLY A 102 -4.11 -14.51 14.05
N LEU A 103 -4.70 -13.38 13.67
CA LEU A 103 -6.14 -13.20 13.53
C LEU A 103 -6.54 -13.15 12.05
N ASP A 104 -5.90 -12.24 11.32
CA ASP A 104 -6.18 -11.98 9.91
C ASP A 104 -4.95 -11.37 9.21
N ALA A 105 -4.93 -11.34 7.89
CA ALA A 105 -3.81 -10.84 7.10
C ALA A 105 -4.23 -10.29 5.73
N ARG A 106 -3.33 -9.49 5.13
CA ARG A 106 -3.37 -9.06 3.72
C ARG A 106 -2.00 -9.23 3.10
N GLY A 107 -1.95 -9.64 1.83
CA GLY A 107 -0.71 -9.81 1.07
C GLY A 107 -0.80 -11.01 0.13
N GLN A 108 -0.22 -10.89 -1.07
CA GLN A 108 -0.35 -11.90 -2.13
C GLN A 108 0.28 -13.26 -1.76
N ASP A 109 1.30 -13.25 -0.91
CA ASP A 109 2.03 -14.46 -0.49
C ASP A 109 1.58 -14.98 0.89
N LEU A 110 0.51 -14.42 1.47
CA LEU A 110 0.03 -14.83 2.79
C LEU A 110 -1.24 -15.68 2.68
N LEU A 111 -1.19 -16.88 3.25
CA LEU A 111 -2.37 -17.71 3.47
C LEU A 111 -2.95 -17.37 4.85
N VAL A 112 -4.18 -16.84 4.89
CA VAL A 112 -4.84 -16.42 6.13
C VAL A 112 -4.96 -17.58 7.13
N GLU A 113 -5.23 -18.78 6.64
CA GLU A 113 -5.31 -20.01 7.45
C GLU A 113 -3.97 -20.34 8.11
N ALA A 114 -2.85 -20.13 7.41
CA ALA A 114 -1.52 -20.33 7.96
C ALA A 114 -1.18 -19.26 9.00
N VAL A 115 -1.54 -17.99 8.73
CA VAL A 115 -1.38 -16.89 9.68
C VAL A 115 -2.12 -17.18 10.98
N ARG A 116 -3.34 -17.74 10.92
CA ARG A 116 -4.12 -18.12 12.11
C ARG A 116 -3.46 -19.20 12.98
N GLN A 117 -2.50 -19.95 12.45
CA GLN A 117 -1.68 -20.91 13.22
C GLN A 117 -0.47 -20.26 13.89
N VAL A 118 -0.10 -19.03 13.51
CA VAL A 118 1.07 -18.34 14.08
C VAL A 118 0.84 -18.04 15.56
N ARG A 119 1.83 -18.42 16.38
CA ARG A 119 1.91 -18.13 17.82
C ARG A 119 3.28 -17.55 18.12
N ILE A 120 3.32 -16.38 18.74
CA ILE A 120 4.55 -15.68 19.10
C ILE A 120 4.51 -15.37 20.60
N PRO A 121 5.46 -15.87 21.41
CA PRO A 121 5.54 -15.48 22.82
C PRO A 121 5.77 -13.97 22.96
N SER A 122 5.02 -13.29 23.84
CA SER A 122 5.19 -11.85 24.08
C SER A 122 6.12 -11.52 25.25
N THR A 123 6.63 -12.54 25.97
CA THR A 123 7.51 -12.39 27.14
C THR A 123 9.00 -12.50 26.84
N GLY A 124 9.38 -12.91 25.62
CA GLY A 124 10.78 -12.98 25.19
C GLY A 124 11.22 -11.72 24.46
N GLN A 125 12.52 -11.42 24.52
CA GLN A 125 13.10 -10.29 23.77
C GLN A 125 12.80 -10.42 22.27
N SER A 126 12.05 -9.46 21.76
CA SER A 126 11.65 -9.39 20.35
C SER A 126 11.25 -7.96 19.98
N MET A 127 11.14 -7.68 18.69
CA MET A 127 10.54 -6.43 18.22
C MET A 127 9.10 -6.27 18.72
N PHE A 128 8.38 -7.39 18.86
CA PHE A 128 7.00 -7.43 19.34
C PHE A 128 6.90 -7.03 20.81
N SER A 129 7.71 -7.64 21.69
CA SER A 129 7.69 -7.32 23.12
C SER A 129 8.07 -5.86 23.36
N ALA A 130 9.05 -5.33 22.62
CA ALA A 130 9.46 -3.92 22.73
C ALA A 130 8.32 -2.94 22.39
N VAL A 131 7.50 -3.23 21.38
CA VAL A 131 6.33 -2.41 21.03
C VAL A 131 5.19 -2.60 22.01
N LEU A 132 4.98 -3.83 22.50
CA LEU A 132 3.99 -4.11 23.53
C LEU A 132 4.31 -3.41 24.86
N GLU A 133 5.58 -3.30 25.23
CA GLU A 133 6.03 -2.59 26.43
C GLU A 133 5.91 -1.07 26.28
N ARG A 134 6.26 -0.52 25.11
CA ARG A 134 6.16 0.93 24.86
C ARG A 134 4.73 1.41 24.62
N GLY A 135 3.88 0.58 24.03
CA GLY A 135 2.54 0.97 23.59
C GLY A 135 2.51 2.03 22.49
N ALA A 136 3.62 2.21 21.76
CA ALA A 136 3.76 3.21 20.71
C ALA A 136 4.14 2.53 19.38
N PRO A 137 3.66 3.05 18.23
CA PRO A 137 4.04 2.53 16.92
C PRO A 137 5.55 2.56 16.69
N SER A 138 6.04 1.59 15.94
CA SER A 138 7.44 1.51 15.53
C SER A 138 7.51 1.28 14.03
N PHE A 139 8.27 2.12 13.32
CA PHE A 139 8.56 1.95 11.90
C PHE A 139 10.06 2.08 11.67
N GLY A 140 10.68 1.06 11.13
CA GLY A 140 12.12 1.04 10.90
C GLY A 140 12.62 -0.30 10.40
N PRO A 141 13.95 -0.47 10.26
CA PRO A 141 14.55 -1.69 9.74
C PRO A 141 14.12 -2.92 10.54
N ALA A 142 13.79 -4.00 9.84
CA ALA A 142 13.48 -5.28 10.44
C ALA A 142 14.64 -5.73 11.34
N GLN A 143 14.35 -5.90 12.63
CA GLN A 143 15.30 -6.49 13.55
C GLN A 143 15.22 -8.01 13.41
N SER A 144 16.36 -8.69 13.33
CA SER A 144 16.44 -10.15 13.30
C SER A 144 17.61 -10.62 14.16
N THR A 145 17.83 -9.94 15.28
CA THR A 145 18.92 -10.22 16.21
C THR A 145 18.54 -11.26 17.25
N ASN A 146 17.26 -11.32 17.63
CA ASN A 146 16.76 -12.26 18.65
C ASN A 146 16.17 -13.50 18.00
N THR A 147 16.15 -14.62 18.73
CA THR A 147 15.63 -15.92 18.25
C THR A 147 14.18 -15.83 17.78
N ILE A 148 13.33 -15.08 18.49
CA ILE A 148 11.91 -14.90 18.11
C ILE A 148 11.80 -14.16 16.78
N ASP A 149 12.54 -13.06 16.62
CA ASP A 149 12.53 -12.25 15.41
C ASP A 149 13.08 -13.02 14.21
N GLN A 150 14.13 -13.83 14.42
CA GLN A 150 14.70 -14.71 13.40
C GLN A 150 13.72 -15.80 12.98
N ALA A 151 13.10 -16.50 13.94
CA ALA A 151 12.13 -17.55 13.66
C ALA A 151 10.93 -16.98 12.88
N PHE A 152 10.42 -15.82 13.30
CA PHE A 152 9.34 -15.12 12.60
C PHE A 152 9.76 -14.69 11.18
N SER A 153 10.96 -14.12 11.04
CA SER A 153 11.51 -13.74 9.73
C SER A 153 11.63 -14.93 8.79
N GLN A 154 12.17 -16.05 9.26
CA GLN A 154 12.31 -17.28 8.46
C GLN A 154 10.96 -17.89 8.09
N ALA A 155 9.97 -17.89 9.00
CA ALA A 155 8.63 -18.36 8.71
C ALA A 155 7.94 -17.57 7.57
N LEU A 156 8.35 -16.32 7.36
CA LEU A 156 7.89 -15.46 6.27
C LEU A 156 8.81 -15.48 5.04
N GLY A 157 9.75 -16.44 4.95
CA GLY A 157 10.70 -16.53 3.83
C GLY A 157 11.82 -15.49 3.85
N GLY A 158 12.05 -14.87 5.01
CA GLY A 158 13.00 -13.79 5.22
C GLY A 158 12.37 -12.41 5.04
N ILE A 159 12.59 -11.53 6.02
CA ILE A 159 12.13 -10.13 6.01
C ILE A 159 13.33 -9.21 5.72
N LYS A 160 13.19 -8.26 4.79
CA LYS A 160 14.26 -7.29 4.44
C LYS A 160 13.72 -5.89 4.26
N GLY A 161 14.37 -4.90 4.88
CA GLY A 161 13.94 -3.50 4.82
C GLY A 161 13.06 -3.12 6.02
N ASN A 162 12.16 -2.16 5.85
CA ASN A 162 11.40 -1.60 6.96
C ASN A 162 10.17 -2.46 7.34
N VAL A 163 9.86 -2.45 8.62
CA VAL A 163 8.70 -3.09 9.24
C VAL A 163 7.97 -2.04 10.05
N LEU A 164 6.64 -2.07 9.96
CA LEU A 164 5.72 -1.33 10.81
C LEU A 164 5.15 -2.29 11.87
N LEU A 165 5.18 -1.86 13.12
CA LEU A 165 4.45 -2.45 14.22
C LEU A 165 3.51 -1.39 14.80
N LEU A 166 2.22 -1.68 14.80
CA LEU A 166 1.16 -0.76 15.19
C LEU A 166 0.35 -1.36 16.35
N PRO A 167 0.61 -0.94 17.61
CA PRO A 167 -0.16 -1.41 18.75
C PRO A 167 -1.50 -0.69 18.83
N ILE A 168 -2.58 -1.45 18.95
CA ILE A 168 -3.92 -0.89 19.19
C ILE A 168 -4.19 -0.95 20.68
N THR A 169 -4.32 0.22 21.31
CA THR A 169 -4.39 0.34 22.76
C THR A 169 -5.84 0.44 23.24
N LEU A 170 -6.14 -0.26 24.33
CA LEU A 170 -7.40 -0.18 25.05
C LEU A 170 -7.10 0.00 26.54
N GLY A 171 -7.11 1.25 26.98
CA GLY A 171 -6.65 1.63 28.32
C GLY A 171 -5.15 1.30 28.47
N SER A 172 -4.80 0.49 29.47
CA SER A 172 -3.42 0.05 29.71
C SER A 172 -3.04 -1.24 28.98
N LYS A 173 -3.95 -1.83 28.18
CA LYS A 173 -3.73 -3.09 27.48
C LYS A 173 -3.59 -2.86 25.99
N ILE A 174 -2.83 -3.74 25.33
CA ILE A 174 -2.72 -3.79 23.86
C ILE A 174 -3.30 -5.14 23.43
N PRO A 175 -4.62 -5.24 23.17
CA PRO A 175 -5.25 -6.50 22.77
C PRO A 175 -5.03 -6.85 21.29
N LEU A 176 -4.69 -5.87 20.45
CA LEU A 176 -4.36 -6.11 19.04
C LEU A 176 -3.01 -5.47 18.71
N LEU A 177 -2.23 -6.18 17.91
CA LEU A 177 -0.97 -5.69 17.37
C LEU A 177 -0.94 -6.00 15.89
N LEU A 178 -0.69 -4.98 15.07
CA LEU A 178 -0.53 -5.16 13.63
C LEU A 178 0.95 -5.10 13.26
N TRP A 179 1.34 -5.98 12.35
CA TRP A 179 2.65 -6.02 11.72
C TRP A 179 2.50 -5.81 10.22
N ALA A 180 3.33 -4.97 9.61
CA ALA A 180 3.34 -4.77 8.17
C ALA A 180 4.75 -4.63 7.60
N HIS A 181 4.94 -5.11 6.37
CA HIS A 181 6.25 -5.19 5.72
C HIS A 181 6.17 -5.05 4.19
N GLY A 182 7.27 -4.59 3.59
CA GLY A 182 7.43 -4.51 2.14
C GLY A 182 6.82 -3.25 1.53
N THR A 183 6.82 -2.13 2.26
CA THR A 183 6.42 -0.84 1.67
C THR A 183 7.53 -0.26 0.80
N ASN A 184 7.16 0.24 -0.37
CA ASN A 184 8.00 1.08 -1.23
C ASN A 184 7.57 2.55 -1.18
N HIS A 185 6.58 2.88 -0.34
CA HIS A 185 6.04 4.21 -0.18
C HIS A 185 6.71 4.91 1.02
N PRO A 186 6.95 6.23 0.94
CA PRO A 186 7.35 6.98 2.12
C PRO A 186 6.24 6.91 3.15
N VAL A 187 6.61 6.64 4.41
CA VAL A 187 5.67 6.58 5.52
C VAL A 187 6.04 7.67 6.50
N ASP A 188 5.14 8.62 6.69
CA ASP A 188 5.30 9.68 7.69
C ASP A 188 4.99 9.12 9.10
N PRO A 189 5.94 9.23 10.07
CA PRO A 189 5.71 8.73 11.43
C PRO A 189 4.55 9.41 12.16
N GLY A 190 4.25 10.69 11.86
CA GLY A 190 3.12 11.41 12.42
C GLY A 190 1.79 10.77 12.04
N SER A 191 1.63 10.51 10.74
CA SER A 191 0.44 9.86 10.15
C SER A 191 0.20 8.45 10.73
N ILE A 192 1.26 7.70 11.01
CA ILE A 192 1.15 6.38 11.67
C ILE A 192 0.67 6.49 13.12
N ASN A 193 1.14 7.50 13.86
CA ASN A 193 0.65 7.74 15.22
C ASN A 193 -0.81 8.16 15.23
N GLU A 194 -1.21 9.03 14.30
CA GLU A 194 -2.60 9.44 14.11
C GLU A 194 -3.51 8.24 13.78
N LEU A 195 -3.07 7.37 12.86
CA LEU A 195 -3.80 6.14 12.53
C LEU A 195 -3.96 5.21 13.75
N SER A 196 -2.90 5.00 14.52
CA SER A 196 -2.95 4.19 15.76
C SER A 196 -3.98 4.73 16.75
N ALA A 197 -3.96 6.05 16.97
CA ALA A 197 -4.86 6.74 17.89
C ALA A 197 -6.31 6.70 17.40
N ALA A 198 -6.54 6.90 16.11
CA ALA A 198 -7.86 6.85 15.48
C ALA A 198 -8.49 5.46 15.62
N VAL A 199 -7.75 4.40 15.28
CA VAL A 199 -8.22 3.01 15.43
C VAL A 199 -8.52 2.68 16.89
N SER A 200 -7.62 3.04 17.81
CA SER A 200 -7.80 2.79 19.25
C SER A 200 -9.05 3.51 19.77
N THR A 201 -9.26 4.76 19.34
CA THR A 201 -10.44 5.57 19.70
C THR A 201 -11.74 4.98 19.14
N ALA A 202 -11.74 4.55 17.87
CA ALA A 202 -12.89 3.93 17.22
C ALA A 202 -13.32 2.65 17.96
N ILE A 203 -12.37 1.76 18.27
CA ILE A 203 -12.66 0.52 19.01
C ILE A 203 -13.17 0.82 20.43
N LEU A 204 -12.55 1.78 21.14
CA LEU A 204 -13.01 2.18 22.47
C LEU A 204 -14.43 2.73 22.45
N ARG A 205 -14.77 3.56 21.46
CA ARG A 205 -16.12 4.08 21.25
C ARG A 205 -17.13 2.94 21.03
N ILE A 206 -16.81 1.99 20.16
CA ILE A 206 -17.68 0.86 19.83
C ILE A 206 -17.96 0.02 21.08
N ILE A 207 -16.91 -0.34 21.83
CA ILE A 207 -17.04 -1.10 23.09
C ILE A 207 -17.87 -0.33 24.12
N ALA A 208 -17.67 0.98 24.24
CA ALA A 208 -18.45 1.81 25.16
C ALA A 208 -19.94 1.89 24.76
N ALA A 209 -20.25 1.92 23.46
CA ALA A 209 -21.62 1.90 22.96
C ALA A 209 -22.30 0.55 23.22
N SER A 210 -21.63 -0.57 22.99
CA SER A 210 -22.18 -1.91 23.24
C SER A 210 -22.52 -2.14 24.72
N ARG A 211 -21.69 -1.64 25.64
CA ARG A 211 -21.92 -1.77 27.10
C ARG A 211 -23.14 -0.99 27.61
N ARG A 212 -23.63 0.01 26.89
CA ARG A 212 -24.84 0.77 27.28
C ARG A 212 -26.13 0.07 26.89
N GLN A 213 -26.05 -0.95 26.03
CA GLN A 213 -27.20 -1.69 25.50
C GLN A 213 -27.39 -3.06 26.18
N SER A 214 -26.50 -3.43 27.10
CA SER A 214 -26.55 -4.65 27.93
C SER A 214 -26.85 -4.30 29.38
#